data_AF-W3V8C5-F1
#
_entry.id   AF-W3V8C5-F1
#
_cell.length_a   1.000
_cell.length_b   1.000
_cell.length_c   1.000
_cell.angle_alpha   90.00
_cell.angle_beta   90.00
_cell.angle_gamma   90.00
#
_symmetry.space_group_name_H-M   'P 1'
#
loop_
_entity.id
_entity.type
_entity.pdbx_description
1 polymer ?
#
loop_
_entity_poly.entity_id
_entity_poly.type
_entity_poly.pdbx_seq_one_letter_code
_entity_poly.pdbx_strand_id
1 'polypeptide(L)' 'MPIIAPIPRNERRLMQKVVHQTQDKNHARRLMAMFMLHRGDSVTQVAKTLCAARSSVNR' A
#
# COMPACT_ATOMS: atom_id res chain seq x y z
N MET A 1 -16.91 8.48 1.13
CA MET A 1 -16.28 8.57 2.45
C MET A 1 -15.08 7.64 2.46
N PRO A 2 -13.86 8.11 2.79
CA PRO A 2 -12.76 7.18 2.99
C PRO A 2 -13.08 6.35 4.25
N ILE A 3 -13.13 5.02 4.09
CA ILE A 3 -13.40 4.07 5.18
C ILE A 3 -12.22 4.02 6.18
N ILE A 4 -11.04 4.47 5.74
CA ILE A 4 -9.80 4.47 6.50
C ILE A 4 -9.45 5.91 6.89
N ALA A 5 -9.13 6.13 8.17
CA ALA A 5 -8.71 7.44 8.67
C ALA A 5 -7.50 7.99 7.89
N PRO A 6 -7.46 9.29 7.57
CA PRO A 6 -6.34 9.90 6.84
C PRO A 6 -5.01 9.64 7.54
N ILE A 7 -4.07 9.00 6.84
CA ILE A 7 -2.72 8.73 7.37
C ILE A 7 -1.97 10.06 7.52
N PRO A 8 -1.50 10.42 8.72
CA PRO A 8 -0.76 11.65 8.96
C PRO A 8 0.51 11.71 8.12
N ARG A 9 0.92 12.93 7.76
CA ARG A 9 2.01 13.17 6.79
C ARG A 9 3.34 12.53 7.21
N ASN A 10 3.63 12.47 8.51
CA ASN A 10 4.87 11.91 9.05
C ASN A 10 4.93 10.39 8.86
N GLU A 11 3.86 9.68 9.20
CA GLU A 11 3.75 8.23 9.00
C GLU A 11 3.85 7.87 7.53
N ARG A 12 3.20 8.66 6.67
CA ARG A 12 3.29 8.49 5.21
C ARG A 12 4.73 8.59 4.70
N ARG A 13 5.50 9.56 5.17
CA ARG A 13 6.92 9.72 4.82
C ARG A 13 7.75 8.56 5.34
N LEU A 14 7.48 8.09 6.56
CA LEU A 14 8.18 6.95 7.13
C LEU A 14 7.92 5.68 6.32
N MET A 15 6.66 5.39 5.98
CA MET A 15 6.29 4.24 5.15
C MET A 15 6.95 4.31 3.77
N GLN A 16 6.94 5.48 3.12
CA GLN A 16 7.64 5.66 1.84
C GLN A 16 9.15 5.40 1.97
N LYS A 17 9.78 5.89 3.04
CA LYS A 17 11.19 5.62 3.33
C LYS A 17 11.45 4.13 3.50
N VAL A 18 10.59 3.42 4.24
CA VAL A 18 10.68 1.97 4.43
C VAL A 18 10.55 1.22 3.10
N VAL A 19 9.61 1.61 2.23
CA VAL A 19 9.45 1.01 0.89
C VAL A 19 10.73 1.13 0.05
N HIS A 20 11.43 2.27 0.12
CA HIS A 20 12.67 2.47 -0.64
C HIS A 20 13.90 1.80 -0.01
N GLN A 21 13.91 1.61 1.31
CA GLN A 21 15.05 1.05 2.04
C GLN A 21 14.97 -0.46 2.26
N THR A 22 13.76 -1.03 2.22
CA THR A 22 13.57 -2.45 2.50
C THR A 22 14.10 -3.32 1.35
N GLN A 23 14.87 -4.35 1.71
CA GLN A 23 15.29 -5.40 0.77
C GLN A 23 14.18 -6.44 0.55
N ASP A 24 13.19 -6.51 1.46
CA ASP A 24 12.06 -7.42 1.33
C ASP A 24 11.01 -6.83 0.36
N LYS A 25 11.02 -7.38 -0.86
CA LYS A 25 10.10 -7.01 -1.94
C LYS A 25 8.63 -7.27 -1.58
N ASN A 26 8.34 -8.25 -0.71
CA ASN A 26 6.97 -8.55 -0.29
C ASN A 26 6.50 -7.52 0.75
N HIS A 27 7.37 -7.12 1.67
CA HIS A 27 7.10 -6.04 2.61
C HIS A 27 6.85 -4.71 1.88
N ALA A 28 7.70 -4.38 0.90
CA ALA A 28 7.52 -3.19 0.06
C ALA A 28 6.16 -3.18 -0.68
N ARG A 29 5.78 -4.31 -1.29
CA ARG A 29 4.48 -4.43 -1.99
C ARG A 29 3.29 -4.25 -1.05
N ARG A 30 3.34 -4.79 0.17
CA ARG A 30 2.26 -4.62 1.16
C ARG A 30 2.09 -3.16 1.56
N LEU A 31 3.19 -2.46 1.83
CA LEU A 31 3.15 -1.03 2.15
C LEU A 31 2.60 -0.20 0.98
N MET A 32 3.00 -0.52 -0.26
CA MET A 32 2.48 0.11 -1.46
C MET A 32 0.98 -0.16 -1.64
N ALA A 33 0.52 -1.38 -1.37
CA ALA A 33 -0.89 -1.75 -1.44
C ALA A 33 -1.72 -0.93 -0.44
N MET A 34 -1.28 -0.84 0.82
CA MET A 34 -1.93 0.00 1.84
C MET A 34 -2.01 1.47 1.40
N PHE A 35 -0.95 1.99 0.78
CA PHE A 35 -0.91 3.37 0.32
C PHE A 35 -1.93 3.65 -0.79
N MET A 36 -2.03 2.76 -1.77
CA MET A 36 -2.99 2.87 -2.87
C MET A 36 -4.44 2.71 -2.37
N LEU A 37 -4.71 1.73 -1.51
CA LEU A 37 -6.03 1.55 -0.91
C LEU A 37 -6.45 2.76 -0.07
N HIS A 38 -5.52 3.34 0.69
CA HIS A 38 -5.78 4.55 1.46
C HIS A 38 -6.09 5.77 0.57
N ARG A 39 -5.50 5.85 -0.62
CA ARG A 39 -5.80 6.88 -1.62
C ARG A 39 -7.19 6.71 -2.25
N GLY A 40 -7.84 5.57 -2.05
CA GLY A 40 -9.16 5.24 -2.60
C GLY A 40 -9.10 4.35 -3.84
N ASP A 41 -7.94 3.80 -4.19
CA ASP A 41 -7.84 2.83 -5.28
C ASP A 41 -8.60 1.54 -4.93
N SER A 42 -9.24 0.92 -5.92
CA SER A 42 -9.91 -0.37 -5.71
C SER A 42 -8.90 -1.51 -5.55
N VAL A 43 -9.25 -2.55 -4.79
CA VAL A 43 -8.42 -3.76 -4.63
C VAL A 43 -7.99 -4.35 -5.98
N THR A 44 -8.87 -4.31 -6.99
CA THR A 44 -8.58 -4.78 -8.34
C THR A 44 -7.50 -3.93 -9.02
N GLN A 45 -7.55 -2.61 -8.85
CA GLN A 45 -6.56 -1.70 -9.42
C GLN A 45 -5.21 -1.85 -8.74
N VAL A 46 -5.19 -1.97 -7.41
CA VAL A 46 -3.98 -2.23 -6.64
C VAL A 46 -3.32 -3.55 -7.04
N ALA A 47 -4.11 -4.63 -7.17
CA ALA A 47 -3.62 -5.94 -7.60
C ALA A 47 -2.98 -5.88 -9.00
N LYS A 48 -3.59 -5.15 -9.95
CA LYS A 48 -3.04 -4.94 -11.30
C LYS A 48 -1.73 -4.15 -11.26
N THR A 49 -1.68 -3.04 -10.54
CA THR A 49 -0.49 -2.17 -10.46
C THR A 49 0.69 -2.88 -9.80
N LEU A 50 0.44 -3.68 -8.76
CA LEU A 50 1.49 -4.39 -8.02
C LEU A 50 1.83 -5.77 -8.61
N CYS A 51 1.16 -6.18 -9.70
CA CYS A 51 1.23 -7.52 -10.28
C CYS A 51 1.10 -8.62 -9.19
N ALA A 52 0.11 -8.44 -8.32
CA ALA A 52 -0.14 -9.31 -7.17
C ALA A 52 -1.52 -9.96 -7.29
N ALA A 53 -1.68 -11.15 -6.70
CA ALA A 53 -3.00 -11.76 -6.57
C ALA A 53 -3.90 -10.87 -5.70
N ARG A 54 -5.22 -10.81 -6.00
CA ARG A 54 -6.18 -10.06 -5.19
C ARG A 54 -6.19 -10.53 -3.73
N SER A 55 -5.99 -11.83 -3.50
CA SER A 55 -5.87 -12.42 -2.17
C SER A 55 -4.66 -11.91 -1.39
N SER A 56 -3.59 -11.48 -2.07
CA SER A 56 -2.41 -10.90 -1.43
C SER A 56 -2.62 -9.45 -1.00
N VAL A 57 -3.54 -8.72 -1.65
CA VAL A 57 -3.91 -7.34 -1.31
C VAL A 57 -4.94 -7.30 -0.18
N ASN A 58 -5.82 -8.29 -0.11
CA ASN A 58 -6.88 -8.40 0.89
C ASN A 58 -6.47 -9.16 2.17
N ARG A 59 -5.16 -9.29 2.43
CA ARG A 59 -4.59 -10.05 3.55
C ARG A 59 -3.88 -9.11 4.50
#